data_AF-A0A1E3HEM8-F1
#
_entry.id   AF-A0A1E3HEM8-F1
#
_cell.length_a   1.000
_cell.length_b   1.000
_cell.length_c   1.000
_cell.angle_alpha   90.00
_cell.angle_beta   90.00
_cell.angle_gamma   90.00
#
_symmetry.space_group_name_H-M   'P 1'
#
loop_
_entity.id
_entity.type
_entity.pdbx_description
1 polymer ?
#
loop_
_entity_poly.entity_id
_entity_poly.type
_entity_poly.pdbx_seq_one_letter_code
_entity_poly.pdbx_strand_id
1 'polypeptide(L)'
;MCSLCFTTPSLRGLPMVKGVSISSPGRASWSMSALAQHGQFLYVRTKDKPHQPIPQFTQMIELLLQPANSRVKINLDLKVENDPVRLFGLIKSVLESYEGWQENLAPRIILGIWHPKFIVPATTILPYLPRYAISMDLLQARKYFFTSCHGFSIHYPMLASNEGAKFRKECKANGKKICVWTVNDPEEMRMCARWGVESVITDKPDVWRTIKLDIETDRAKALKPTLQTYIKPFLSKKNWWFDYQRLAREETEYLEREAGTFDIQVPHVDMGIADPNE
;
A
#
# COMPACT_ATOMS: atom_id res chain seq x y z
N MET A 1 9.43 -0.98 6.78
CA MET A 1 9.19 -2.13 5.87
C MET A 1 8.38 -1.60 4.72
N CYS A 2 8.95 -1.52 3.51
CA CYS A 2 8.32 -0.89 2.35
C CYS A 2 7.59 -1.97 1.52
N SER A 3 6.30 -1.80 1.25
CA SER A 3 5.55 -2.69 0.34
C SER A 3 5.64 -2.13 -1.07
N LEU A 4 6.49 -2.73 -1.91
CA LEU A 4 6.62 -2.37 -3.33
C LEU A 4 5.33 -2.75 -4.07
N CYS A 5 4.70 -1.78 -4.73
CA CYS A 5 3.46 -1.98 -5.46
C CYS A 5 3.68 -1.68 -6.95
N PHE A 6 3.73 -2.72 -7.79
CA PHE A 6 3.90 -2.56 -9.23
C PHE A 6 2.56 -2.13 -9.89
N THR A 7 2.45 -0.85 -10.23
CA THR A 7 1.47 -0.37 -11.22
C THR A 7 2.17 -0.22 -12.56
N THR A 8 1.71 -0.92 -13.60
CA THR A 8 2.25 -0.82 -14.96
C THR A 8 1.08 -0.71 -15.93
N PRO A 9 1.10 0.26 -16.87
CA PRO A 9 0.39 0.17 -18.13
C PRO A 9 1.32 -0.43 -19.21
N SER A 10 0.85 -1.47 -19.89
CA SER A 10 1.33 -1.98 -21.19
C SER A 10 2.85 -2.15 -21.36
N LEU A 11 3.33 -3.39 -21.33
CA LEU A 11 4.72 -3.73 -21.66
C LEU A 11 4.80 -4.91 -22.63
N ARG A 12 5.09 -4.61 -23.91
CA ARG A 12 5.82 -5.52 -24.80
C ARG A 12 7.32 -5.44 -24.45
N GLY A 13 7.93 -6.59 -24.15
CA GLY A 13 9.36 -6.84 -24.39
C GLY A 13 10.41 -6.25 -23.43
N LEU A 14 10.38 -6.57 -22.13
CA LEU A 14 11.53 -6.34 -21.23
C LEU A 14 11.96 -7.63 -20.50
N PRO A 15 13.29 -7.87 -20.33
CA PRO A 15 13.82 -9.08 -19.69
C PRO A 15 13.65 -9.09 -18.16
N MET A 16 13.66 -10.29 -17.59
CA MET A 16 13.44 -10.60 -16.17
C MET A 16 14.37 -9.83 -15.21
N VAL A 17 13.79 -8.97 -14.38
CA VAL A 17 14.36 -8.59 -13.08
C VAL A 17 13.56 -9.32 -12.01
N LYS A 18 14.20 -10.22 -11.26
CA LYS A 18 13.60 -10.92 -10.11
C LYS A 18 13.21 -9.87 -9.07
N GLY A 19 11.92 -9.69 -8.85
CA GLY A 19 11.40 -8.81 -7.80
C GLY A 19 11.74 -9.37 -6.43
N VAL A 20 12.37 -8.57 -5.57
CA VAL A 20 12.55 -8.90 -4.16
C VAL A 20 11.22 -8.64 -3.45
N SER A 21 10.43 -9.71 -3.30
CA SER A 21 9.28 -9.76 -2.39
C SER A 21 9.79 -10.13 -1.00
N ILE A 22 9.68 -9.22 -0.02
CA ILE A 22 9.88 -9.55 1.39
C ILE A 22 8.51 -9.82 2.00
N SER A 23 7.98 -11.01 1.78
CA SER A 23 6.77 -11.51 2.44
C SER A 23 7.16 -12.48 3.56
N SER A 24 6.89 -12.13 4.81
CA SER A 24 7.03 -13.06 5.95
C SER A 24 5.70 -13.81 6.16
N PRO A 25 5.64 -15.14 5.99
CA PRO A 25 4.53 -15.93 6.49
C PRO A 25 4.74 -16.15 7.99
N GLY A 26 3.85 -15.61 8.81
CA GLY A 26 3.86 -15.83 10.25
C GLY A 26 3.87 -14.51 11.02
N ARG A 27 2.94 -14.43 11.99
CA ARG A 27 2.82 -13.37 12.98
C ARG A 27 4.12 -13.29 13.77
N ALA A 28 5.03 -12.42 13.36
CA ALA A 28 6.19 -12.06 14.17
C ALA A 28 5.90 -10.67 14.72
N SER A 29 5.31 -10.62 15.92
CA SER A 29 5.34 -9.42 16.75
C SER A 29 6.79 -9.21 17.18
N TRP A 30 7.58 -8.55 16.34
CA TRP A 30 8.84 -8.00 16.79
C TRP A 30 8.50 -6.74 17.58
N SER A 31 8.54 -6.84 18.91
CA SER A 31 8.60 -5.66 19.77
C SER A 31 9.87 -4.89 19.39
N MET A 32 9.72 -3.85 18.57
CA MET A 32 10.83 -3.03 18.05
C MET A 32 11.59 -2.28 19.15
N SER A 33 11.12 -2.30 20.41
CA SER A 33 11.75 -1.65 21.54
C SER A 33 13.12 -2.23 21.92
N ALA A 34 13.42 -3.50 21.61
CA ALA A 34 14.68 -4.13 22.05
C ALA A 34 15.88 -3.90 21.11
N LEU A 35 15.65 -3.72 19.80
CA LEU A 35 16.72 -3.63 18.79
C LEU A 35 17.15 -2.19 18.46
N ALA A 36 16.43 -1.19 18.97
CA ALA A 36 16.67 0.22 18.69
C ALA A 36 17.99 0.76 19.30
N GLN A 37 18.60 0.02 20.22
CA GLN A 37 19.83 0.43 20.87
C GLN A 37 21.06 -0.14 20.12
N HIS A 38 21.89 0.76 19.56
CA HIS A 38 23.30 0.52 19.18
C HIS A 38 23.58 -0.12 17.81
N GLY A 39 23.03 0.39 16.70
CA GLY A 39 23.51 0.03 15.35
C GLY A 39 23.28 -1.44 14.93
N GLN A 40 22.52 -2.20 15.71
CA GLN A 40 22.37 -3.66 15.54
C GLN A 40 21.61 -4.06 14.26
N PHE A 41 20.81 -3.14 13.68
CA PHE A 41 20.11 -3.37 12.42
C PHE A 41 21.05 -3.68 11.24
N LEU A 42 22.29 -3.21 11.29
CA LEU A 42 23.31 -3.49 10.25
C LEU A 42 23.70 -4.96 10.19
N TYR A 43 23.42 -5.76 11.23
CA TYR A 43 23.74 -7.19 11.29
C TYR A 43 22.56 -8.09 10.96
N VAL A 44 21.34 -7.56 10.88
CA VAL A 44 20.16 -8.33 10.48
C VAL A 44 20.25 -8.69 9.00
N ARG A 45 19.91 -9.93 8.65
CA ARG A 45 19.97 -10.45 7.28
C ARG A 45 18.65 -11.13 6.87
N THR A 46 18.38 -11.16 5.57
CA THR A 46 17.27 -11.94 5.01
C THR A 46 17.43 -13.42 5.34
N LYS A 47 16.32 -14.13 5.56
CA LYS A 47 16.33 -15.57 5.87
C LYS A 47 16.74 -16.42 4.67
N ASP A 48 16.29 -16.04 3.48
CA ASP A 48 16.59 -16.77 2.25
C ASP A 48 17.95 -16.36 1.68
N LYS A 49 18.60 -17.31 1.00
CA LYS A 49 19.87 -17.08 0.32
C LYS A 49 19.63 -16.39 -1.05
N PRO A 50 20.50 -15.46 -1.48
CA PRO A 50 21.64 -14.93 -0.73
C PRO A 50 21.18 -14.01 0.42
N HIS A 51 21.81 -14.15 1.58
CA HIS A 51 21.50 -13.34 2.75
C HIS A 51 21.88 -11.87 2.51
N GLN A 52 20.92 -10.96 2.54
CA GLN A 52 21.11 -9.53 2.30
C GLN A 52 20.83 -8.71 3.57
N PRO A 53 21.55 -7.59 3.79
CA PRO A 53 21.24 -6.67 4.88
C PRO A 53 19.88 -5.99 4.68
N ILE A 54 19.38 -5.34 5.73
CA ILE A 54 18.24 -4.43 5.61
C ILE A 54 18.66 -3.25 4.71
N PRO A 55 17.95 -2.97 3.60
CA PRO A 55 18.30 -1.87 2.72
C PRO A 55 18.01 -0.51 3.35
N GLN A 56 18.85 0.47 3.04
CA GLN A 56 18.59 1.87 3.37
C GLN A 56 17.58 2.49 2.40
N PHE A 57 16.95 3.59 2.80
CA PHE A 57 15.99 4.29 1.95
C PHE A 57 16.66 4.85 0.68
N THR A 58 17.87 5.42 0.80
CA THR A 58 18.69 5.89 -0.33
C THR A 58 18.95 4.80 -1.37
N GLN A 59 19.35 3.60 -0.93
CA GLN A 59 19.58 2.45 -1.82
C GLN A 59 18.32 2.03 -2.58
N MET A 60 17.14 2.18 -1.95
CA MET A 60 15.86 1.91 -2.60
C MET A 60 15.52 2.99 -3.64
N ILE A 61 15.81 4.27 -3.35
CA ILE A 61 15.65 5.36 -4.32
C ILE A 61 16.62 5.19 -5.51
N GLU A 62 17.87 4.84 -5.27
CA GLU A 62 18.84 4.52 -6.33
C GLU A 62 18.36 3.38 -7.23
N LEU A 63 17.81 2.31 -6.65
CA LEU A 63 17.21 1.22 -7.41
C LEU A 63 16.02 1.71 -8.24
N LEU A 64 15.19 2.60 -7.68
CA LEU A 64 14.03 3.18 -8.36
C LEU A 64 14.43 4.10 -9.52
N LEU A 65 15.57 4.77 -9.43
CA LEU A 65 16.12 5.64 -10.48
C LEU A 65 16.76 4.88 -11.64
N GLN A 66 17.02 3.58 -11.50
CA GLN A 66 17.53 2.79 -12.63
C GLN A 66 16.55 2.81 -13.81
N PRO A 67 17.02 2.94 -15.06
CA PRO A 67 16.15 3.04 -16.24
C PRO A 67 15.14 1.89 -16.37
N ALA A 68 15.57 0.67 -16.00
CA ALA A 68 14.72 -0.53 -16.00
C ALA A 68 13.52 -0.43 -15.03
N ASN A 69 13.62 0.42 -14.00
CA ASN A 69 12.63 0.61 -12.95
C ASN A 69 11.88 1.95 -13.05
N SER A 70 12.06 2.70 -14.15
CA SER A 70 11.43 4.00 -14.41
C SER A 70 9.91 4.01 -14.23
N ARG A 71 9.25 2.86 -14.47
CA ARG A 71 7.79 2.70 -14.35
C ARG A 71 7.32 2.18 -12.99
N VAL A 72 8.23 1.86 -12.07
CA VAL A 72 7.87 1.34 -10.75
C VAL A 72 7.41 2.49 -9.87
N LYS A 73 6.33 2.26 -9.12
CA LYS A 73 5.90 3.14 -8.02
C LYS A 73 6.11 2.44 -6.69
N ILE A 74 6.25 3.22 -5.63
CA ILE A 74 6.43 2.71 -4.27
C ILE A 74 5.30 3.19 -3.37
N ASN A 75 4.84 2.30 -2.50
CA ASN A 75 3.88 2.61 -1.45
C ASN A 75 4.58 2.49 -0.10
N LEU A 76 4.81 3.62 0.57
CA LEU A 76 5.48 3.68 1.86
C LEU A 76 4.48 3.37 2.98
N ASP A 77 4.55 2.16 3.53
CA ASP A 77 3.78 1.75 4.71
C ASP A 77 4.39 2.39 5.98
N LEU A 78 3.82 3.52 6.40
CA LEU A 78 4.29 4.30 7.54
C LEU A 78 3.74 3.72 8.84
N LYS A 79 4.63 3.26 9.72
CA LYS A 79 4.20 2.57 10.95
C LYS A 79 3.72 3.56 12.00
N VAL A 80 2.68 3.17 12.74
CA VAL A 80 1.99 4.04 13.69
C VAL A 80 2.93 4.56 14.78
N GLU A 81 3.98 3.83 15.12
CA GLU A 81 4.97 4.20 16.13
C GLU A 81 5.91 5.32 15.66
N ASN A 82 5.92 5.64 14.38
CA ASN A 82 6.81 6.68 13.85
C ASN A 82 6.35 8.08 14.28
N ASP A 83 7.33 8.93 14.64
CA ASP A 83 7.10 10.38 14.75
C ASP A 83 6.91 10.96 13.34
N PRO A 84 5.75 11.54 13.03
CA PRO A 84 5.42 11.94 11.66
C PRO A 84 6.30 13.08 11.15
N VAL A 85 6.64 14.05 12.00
CA VAL A 85 7.44 15.23 11.60
C VAL A 85 8.87 14.80 11.26
N ARG A 86 9.51 14.02 12.13
CA ARG A 86 10.84 13.47 11.88
C ARG A 86 10.87 12.56 10.66
N LEU A 87 9.91 11.64 10.55
CA LEU A 87 9.85 10.68 9.45
C LEU A 87 9.70 11.41 8.09
N PHE A 88 8.77 12.36 7.98
CA PHE A 88 8.58 13.10 6.74
C PHE A 88 9.74 14.04 6.44
N GLY A 89 10.35 14.66 7.46
CA GLY A 89 11.58 15.44 7.27
C GLY A 89 12.73 14.61 6.69
N LEU A 90 12.90 13.36 7.15
CA LEU A 90 13.90 12.44 6.60
C LEU A 90 13.57 12.01 5.18
N ILE A 91 12.30 11.71 4.88
CA ILE A 91 11.86 11.38 3.51
C ILE A 91 12.14 12.58 2.59
N LYS A 92 11.71 13.78 2.96
CA LYS A 92 11.93 15.03 2.22
C LYS A 92 13.42 15.22 1.94
N SER A 93 14.26 15.17 2.97
CA SER A 93 15.71 15.34 2.85
C SER A 93 16.35 14.36 1.87
N VAL A 94 15.90 13.10 1.84
CA VAL A 94 16.45 12.11 0.91
C VAL A 94 15.95 12.36 -0.50
N LEU A 95 14.65 12.58 -0.70
CA LEU A 95 14.09 12.79 -2.05
C LEU A 95 14.71 14.02 -2.72
N GLU A 96 14.75 15.14 -2.00
CA GLU A 96 15.22 16.43 -2.51
C GLU A 96 16.74 16.47 -2.75
N SER A 97 17.49 15.46 -2.28
CA SER A 97 18.91 15.32 -2.56
C SER A 97 19.23 14.75 -3.95
N TYR A 98 18.26 14.17 -4.65
CA TYR A 98 18.45 13.62 -5.99
C TYR A 98 18.09 14.64 -7.07
N GLU A 99 18.89 14.70 -8.13
CA GLU A 99 18.61 15.57 -9.27
C GLU A 99 17.31 15.17 -9.98
N GLY A 100 16.48 16.15 -10.34
CA GLY A 100 15.20 15.94 -11.01
C GLY A 100 14.19 15.13 -10.18
N TRP A 101 14.30 15.14 -8.86
CA TRP A 101 13.38 14.40 -7.96
C TRP A 101 11.92 14.81 -8.16
N GLN A 102 11.65 16.05 -8.53
CA GLN A 102 10.32 16.60 -8.78
C GLN A 102 9.58 15.81 -9.85
N GLU A 103 10.25 15.55 -10.97
CA GLU A 103 9.66 14.85 -12.12
C GLU A 103 9.86 13.34 -12.01
N ASN A 104 11.05 12.92 -11.57
CA ASN A 104 11.48 11.54 -11.64
C ASN A 104 11.18 10.76 -10.36
N LEU A 105 10.93 11.36 -9.21
CA LEU A 105 10.67 10.65 -7.95
C LEU A 105 9.30 10.92 -7.37
N ALA A 106 8.93 12.18 -7.15
CA ALA A 106 7.69 12.54 -6.45
C ALA A 106 6.43 11.85 -7.04
N PRO A 107 6.22 11.78 -8.38
CA PRO A 107 5.04 11.14 -8.97
C PRO A 107 4.97 9.61 -8.76
N ARG A 108 6.06 9.00 -8.27
CA ARG A 108 6.21 7.55 -8.08
C ARG A 108 6.10 7.13 -6.62
N ILE A 109 5.96 8.06 -5.68
CA ILE A 109 5.95 7.76 -4.24
C ILE A 109 4.55 8.02 -3.67
N ILE A 110 4.02 7.05 -2.95
CA ILE A 110 2.73 7.13 -2.26
C ILE A 110 2.96 6.98 -0.76
N LEU A 111 2.37 7.86 0.04
CA LEU A 111 2.39 7.78 1.50
C LEU A 111 1.21 6.92 1.99
N GLY A 112 1.51 5.74 2.50
CA GLY A 112 0.55 4.83 3.12
C GLY A 112 0.40 5.12 4.62
N ILE A 113 -0.75 5.69 5.02
CA ILE A 113 -0.96 6.16 6.40
C ILE A 113 -1.99 5.29 7.13
N TRP A 114 -1.66 4.82 8.34
CA TRP A 114 -2.60 4.06 9.17
C TRP A 114 -3.40 4.93 10.15
N HIS A 115 -2.89 6.11 10.51
CA HIS A 115 -3.47 6.95 11.57
C HIS A 115 -3.65 8.41 11.14
N PRO A 116 -4.72 9.12 11.57
CA PRO A 116 -4.96 10.52 11.20
C PRO A 116 -3.83 11.48 11.60
N LYS A 117 -3.03 11.12 12.62
CA LYS A 117 -1.88 11.92 13.08
C LYS A 117 -0.86 12.23 11.98
N PHE A 118 -0.83 11.42 10.92
CA PHE A 118 0.07 11.62 9.78
C PHE A 118 -0.47 12.65 8.79
N ILE A 119 -1.76 12.99 8.82
CA ILE A 119 -2.40 13.83 7.79
C ILE A 119 -1.76 15.22 7.77
N VAL A 120 -1.77 15.94 8.89
CA VAL A 120 -1.24 17.31 8.93
C VAL A 120 0.23 17.35 8.53
N PRO A 121 1.14 16.57 9.15
CA PRO A 121 2.55 16.58 8.75
C PRO A 121 2.79 16.17 7.30
N ALA A 122 2.02 15.21 6.75
CA ALA A 122 2.15 14.83 5.34
C ALA A 122 1.78 16.00 4.42
N THR A 123 0.74 16.76 4.76
CA THR A 123 0.25 17.88 3.94
C THR A 123 1.12 19.11 4.06
N THR A 124 1.83 19.29 5.16
CA THR A 124 2.74 20.41 5.35
C THR A 124 4.13 20.14 4.79
N ILE A 125 4.67 18.93 4.99
CA ILE A 125 6.08 18.61 4.69
C ILE A 125 6.24 18.01 3.29
N LEU A 126 5.27 17.19 2.85
CA LEU A 126 5.30 16.47 1.57
C LEU A 126 3.98 16.68 0.77
N PRO A 127 3.55 17.93 0.53
CA PRO A 127 2.27 18.22 -0.14
C PRO A 127 2.19 17.67 -1.57
N TYR A 128 3.33 17.46 -2.21
CA TYR A 128 3.48 16.91 -3.56
C TYR A 128 3.40 15.37 -3.64
N LEU A 129 3.23 14.68 -2.51
CA LEU A 129 3.05 13.22 -2.48
C LEU A 129 1.60 12.82 -2.21
N PRO A 130 1.03 11.88 -3.00
CA PRO A 130 -0.30 11.34 -2.72
C PRO A 130 -0.32 10.55 -1.40
N ARG A 131 -1.47 10.63 -0.73
CA ARG A 131 -1.74 10.05 0.59
C ARG A 131 -2.81 8.98 0.47
N TYR A 132 -2.49 7.73 0.84
CA TYR A 132 -3.40 6.59 0.80
C TYR A 132 -3.61 6.06 2.21
N ALA A 133 -4.85 6.06 2.69
CA ALA A 133 -5.15 5.50 4.00
C ALA A 133 -5.10 3.97 3.94
N ILE A 134 -4.25 3.35 4.76
CA ILE A 134 -4.18 1.91 4.92
C ILE A 134 -5.18 1.52 6.01
N SER A 135 -6.08 0.59 5.73
CA SER A 135 -7.07 0.18 6.72
C SER A 135 -7.63 -1.23 6.53
N MET A 136 -8.01 -1.87 7.63
CA MET A 136 -8.91 -3.02 7.71
C MET A 136 -10.32 -2.62 8.17
N ASP A 137 -10.63 -1.35 8.41
CA ASP A 137 -11.96 -0.86 8.81
C ASP A 137 -12.49 0.21 7.83
N LEU A 138 -13.54 -0.15 7.08
CA LEU A 138 -14.16 0.77 6.11
C LEU A 138 -14.92 1.93 6.76
N LEU A 139 -15.41 1.78 7.99
CA LEU A 139 -16.11 2.86 8.69
C LEU A 139 -15.10 3.90 9.16
N GLN A 140 -14.01 3.45 9.77
CA GLN A 140 -12.89 4.29 10.15
C GLN A 140 -12.26 4.99 8.92
N ALA A 141 -12.01 4.24 7.84
CA ALA A 141 -11.46 4.77 6.60
C ALA A 141 -12.32 5.91 6.04
N ARG A 142 -13.65 5.73 6.02
CA ARG A 142 -14.60 6.79 5.60
C ARG A 142 -14.57 7.99 6.54
N LYS A 143 -14.68 7.75 7.85
CA LYS A 143 -14.84 8.81 8.84
C LYS A 143 -13.63 9.75 8.88
N TYR A 144 -12.42 9.20 8.86
CA TYR A 144 -11.21 9.98 9.19
C TYR A 144 -10.34 10.34 7.98
N PHE A 145 -10.46 9.64 6.86
CA PHE A 145 -9.52 9.79 5.74
C PHE A 145 -10.17 10.20 4.42
N PHE A 146 -11.48 10.11 4.28
CA PHE A 146 -12.14 10.30 2.98
C PHE A 146 -11.98 11.72 2.43
N THR A 147 -11.91 12.72 3.29
CA THR A 147 -11.74 14.13 2.93
C THR A 147 -10.28 14.59 2.88
N SER A 148 -9.32 13.75 3.28
CA SER A 148 -7.90 14.13 3.44
C SER A 148 -6.91 13.25 2.65
N CYS A 149 -7.35 12.08 2.19
CA CYS A 149 -6.56 11.14 1.41
C CYS A 149 -7.03 11.03 -0.05
N HIS A 150 -6.07 10.82 -0.95
CA HIS A 150 -6.29 10.68 -2.39
C HIS A 150 -6.75 9.27 -2.77
N GLY A 151 -6.44 8.30 -1.92
CA GLY A 151 -6.83 6.91 -2.12
C GLY A 151 -6.81 6.12 -0.83
N PHE A 152 -7.02 4.81 -0.99
CA PHE A 152 -7.13 3.86 0.09
C PHE A 152 -6.38 2.59 -0.25
N SER A 153 -5.71 1.99 0.73
CA SER A 153 -5.08 0.69 0.65
C SER A 153 -5.78 -0.24 1.63
N ILE A 154 -6.72 -1.05 1.14
CA ILE A 154 -7.67 -1.78 1.99
C ILE A 154 -7.44 -3.28 1.97
N HIS A 155 -7.64 -3.91 3.13
CA HIS A 155 -7.60 -5.36 3.27
C HIS A 155 -8.72 -6.04 2.45
N TYR A 156 -8.38 -7.01 1.60
CA TYR A 156 -9.28 -7.62 0.60
C TYR A 156 -10.66 -8.04 1.13
N PRO A 157 -10.77 -8.79 2.26
CA PRO A 157 -12.07 -9.21 2.80
C PRO A 157 -13.05 -8.06 3.05
N MET A 158 -12.55 -6.87 3.43
CA MET A 158 -13.41 -5.71 3.63
C MET A 158 -14.10 -5.29 2.34
N LEU A 159 -13.33 -5.28 1.25
CA LEU A 159 -13.87 -4.96 -0.06
C LEU A 159 -14.75 -6.09 -0.59
N ALA A 160 -14.49 -7.36 -0.27
CA ALA A 160 -15.31 -8.48 -0.71
C ALA A 160 -16.72 -8.54 -0.09
N SER A 161 -17.11 -7.58 0.75
CA SER A 161 -18.42 -7.47 1.40
C SER A 161 -19.41 -6.53 0.67
N ASN A 162 -20.68 -6.51 1.10
CA ASN A 162 -21.68 -5.54 0.64
C ASN A 162 -21.26 -4.09 0.97
N GLU A 163 -20.72 -3.86 2.16
CA GLU A 163 -20.19 -2.54 2.56
C GLU A 163 -18.97 -2.14 1.76
N GLY A 164 -18.12 -3.13 1.42
CA GLY A 164 -17.03 -2.97 0.48
C GLY A 164 -17.49 -2.57 -0.92
N ALA A 165 -18.58 -3.14 -1.42
CA ALA A 165 -19.16 -2.77 -2.71
C ALA A 165 -19.67 -1.33 -2.72
N LYS A 166 -20.30 -0.87 -1.63
CA LYS A 166 -20.69 0.53 -1.46
C LYS A 166 -19.46 1.45 -1.43
N PHE A 167 -18.43 1.08 -0.64
CA PHE A 167 -17.18 1.83 -0.56
C PHE A 167 -16.50 1.99 -1.92
N ARG A 168 -16.41 0.93 -2.72
CA ARG A 168 -15.85 1.00 -4.08
C ARG A 168 -16.60 1.97 -4.99
N LYS A 169 -17.94 1.96 -4.94
CA LYS A 169 -18.77 2.89 -5.72
C LYS A 169 -18.52 4.34 -5.29
N GLU A 170 -18.48 4.56 -3.98
CA GLU A 170 -18.23 5.87 -3.37
C GLU A 170 -16.84 6.42 -3.74
N CYS A 171 -15.80 5.60 -3.63
CA CYS A 171 -14.45 5.96 -4.09
C CYS A 171 -14.43 6.33 -5.57
N LYS A 172 -15.05 5.50 -6.42
CA LYS A 172 -15.12 5.76 -7.87
C LYS A 172 -15.82 7.08 -8.18
N ALA A 173 -16.92 7.38 -7.50
CA ALA A 173 -17.68 8.63 -7.68
C ALA A 173 -16.87 9.87 -7.27
N ASN A 174 -15.93 9.73 -6.33
CA ASN A 174 -15.11 10.82 -5.80
C ASN A 174 -13.67 10.80 -6.34
N GLY A 175 -13.38 10.05 -7.40
CA GLY A 175 -12.05 9.95 -7.99
C GLY A 175 -10.98 9.32 -7.08
N LYS A 176 -11.38 8.66 -5.98
CA LYS A 176 -10.46 8.04 -5.03
C LYS A 176 -9.93 6.72 -5.59
N LYS A 177 -8.62 6.51 -5.45
CA LYS A 177 -7.96 5.27 -5.87
C LYS A 177 -8.03 4.20 -4.79
N ILE A 178 -8.07 2.93 -5.19
CA ILE A 178 -8.09 1.79 -4.26
C ILE A 178 -6.93 0.85 -4.59
N CYS A 179 -6.08 0.59 -3.61
CA CYS A 179 -5.11 -0.50 -3.57
C CYS A 179 -5.67 -1.61 -2.67
N VAL A 180 -5.39 -2.87 -2.98
CA VAL A 180 -5.93 -4.01 -2.21
C VAL A 180 -4.82 -4.93 -1.72
N TRP A 181 -4.85 -5.31 -0.45
CA TRP A 181 -3.83 -6.17 0.17
C TRP A 181 -4.44 -7.23 1.10
N THR A 182 -3.73 -8.28 1.48
CA THR A 182 -2.74 -8.96 0.63
C THR A 182 -3.49 -10.01 -0.19
N VAL A 183 -3.39 -9.95 -1.51
CA VAL A 183 -4.15 -10.83 -2.41
C VAL A 183 -3.22 -11.85 -3.04
N ASN A 184 -3.24 -13.07 -2.54
CA ASN A 184 -2.35 -14.16 -3.01
C ASN A 184 -3.09 -15.20 -3.86
N ASP A 185 -4.41 -15.08 -3.95
CA ASP A 185 -5.25 -16.01 -4.67
C ASP A 185 -5.56 -15.52 -6.10
N PRO A 186 -5.38 -16.36 -7.14
CA PRO A 186 -5.66 -15.97 -8.52
C PRO A 186 -7.10 -15.49 -8.79
N GLU A 187 -8.11 -16.09 -8.16
CA GLU A 187 -9.50 -15.67 -8.36
C GLU A 187 -9.79 -14.34 -7.66
N GLU A 188 -9.20 -14.11 -6.49
CA GLU A 188 -9.28 -12.82 -5.80
C GLU A 188 -8.54 -11.72 -6.57
N MET A 189 -7.40 -12.04 -7.20
CA MET A 189 -6.69 -11.14 -8.11
C MET A 189 -7.56 -10.75 -9.31
N ARG A 190 -8.21 -11.72 -9.95
CA ARG A 190 -9.20 -11.45 -11.03
C ARG A 190 -10.38 -10.63 -10.51
N MET A 191 -10.83 -10.88 -9.29
CA MET A 191 -11.89 -10.09 -8.66
C MET A 191 -11.47 -8.62 -8.47
N CYS A 192 -10.26 -8.36 -7.97
CA CYS A 192 -9.69 -7.02 -7.90
C CYS A 192 -9.64 -6.35 -9.29
N ALA A 193 -9.24 -7.09 -10.33
CA ALA A 193 -9.24 -6.59 -11.71
C ALA A 193 -10.65 -6.26 -12.23
N ARG A 194 -11.68 -7.06 -11.88
CA ARG A 194 -13.09 -6.77 -12.20
C ARG A 194 -13.59 -5.51 -11.48
N TRP A 195 -13.16 -5.29 -10.24
CA TRP A 195 -13.49 -4.09 -9.48
C TRP A 195 -12.83 -2.82 -10.03
N GLY A 196 -11.77 -2.95 -10.84
CA GLY A 196 -11.03 -1.81 -11.38
C GLY A 196 -10.22 -1.08 -10.32
N VAL A 197 -9.65 -1.83 -9.36
CA VAL A 197 -8.75 -1.26 -8.35
C VAL A 197 -7.45 -0.78 -9.01
N GLU A 198 -6.83 0.25 -8.43
CA GLU A 198 -5.58 0.84 -8.92
C GLU A 198 -4.42 -0.16 -8.83
N SER A 199 -4.34 -0.91 -7.73
CA SER A 199 -3.27 -1.89 -7.56
C SER A 199 -3.63 -3.04 -6.62
N VAL A 200 -2.84 -4.10 -6.73
CA VAL A 200 -2.91 -5.29 -5.88
C VAL A 200 -1.56 -5.49 -5.23
N ILE A 201 -1.54 -5.60 -3.90
CA ILE A 201 -0.37 -5.94 -3.10
C ILE A 201 -0.43 -7.46 -2.84
N THR A 202 0.63 -8.16 -3.21
CA THR A 202 0.67 -9.62 -3.24
C THR A 202 2.07 -10.15 -2.96
N ASP A 203 2.12 -11.31 -2.31
CA ASP A 203 3.35 -12.10 -2.13
C ASP A 203 3.65 -12.95 -3.38
N LYS A 204 2.74 -12.98 -4.36
CA LYS A 204 2.85 -13.73 -5.62
C LYS A 204 2.83 -12.81 -6.85
N PRO A 205 3.82 -11.91 -7.01
CA PRO A 205 3.85 -10.95 -8.11
C PRO A 205 3.90 -11.61 -9.50
N ASP A 206 4.50 -12.80 -9.63
CA ASP A 206 4.58 -13.53 -10.90
C ASP A 206 3.21 -14.04 -11.35
N VAL A 207 2.40 -14.53 -10.41
CA VAL A 207 1.01 -14.94 -10.69
C VAL A 207 0.19 -13.75 -11.16
N TRP A 208 0.35 -12.60 -10.48
CA TRP A 208 -0.34 -11.37 -10.87
C TRP A 208 0.09 -10.89 -12.26
N ARG A 209 1.39 -11.01 -12.59
CA ARG A 209 1.92 -10.69 -13.93
C ARG A 209 1.26 -11.54 -15.02
N THR A 210 1.16 -12.85 -14.81
CA THR A 210 0.48 -13.76 -15.76
C THR A 210 -0.98 -13.36 -15.95
N ILE A 211 -1.71 -13.09 -14.87
CA ILE A 211 -3.12 -12.66 -14.95
C ILE A 211 -3.25 -11.33 -15.71
N LYS A 212 -2.34 -10.37 -15.50
CA LYS A 212 -2.33 -9.13 -16.28
C LYS A 212 -2.12 -9.37 -17.78
N LEU A 213 -1.19 -10.25 -18.15
CA LEU A 213 -0.98 -10.61 -19.56
C LEU A 213 -2.21 -11.28 -20.18
N ASP A 214 -2.89 -12.15 -19.43
CA ASP A 214 -4.16 -12.75 -19.87
C ASP A 214 -5.23 -11.67 -20.10
N ILE A 215 -5.33 -10.69 -19.19
CA ILE A 215 -6.27 -9.57 -19.29
C ILE A 215 -5.95 -8.67 -20.49
N GLU A 216 -4.68 -8.40 -20.76
CA GLU A 216 -4.24 -7.61 -21.92
C GLU A 216 -4.51 -8.34 -23.24
N THR A 217 -4.42 -9.68 -23.25
CA THR A 217 -4.68 -10.52 -24.42
C THR A 217 -6.18 -10.61 -24.73
N ASP A 218 -6.99 -10.97 -23.72
CA ASP A 218 -8.45 -11.04 -23.84
C ASP A 218 -9.10 -10.82 -22.47
N ARG A 219 -9.46 -9.56 -22.19
CA ARG A 219 -10.09 -9.15 -20.94
C ARG A 219 -11.40 -9.90 -20.68
N ALA A 220 -12.22 -10.11 -21.71
CA ALA A 220 -13.55 -10.70 -21.55
C ALA A 220 -13.42 -12.17 -21.13
N LYS A 221 -12.50 -12.91 -21.77
CA LYS A 221 -12.19 -14.30 -21.40
C LYS A 221 -11.49 -14.39 -20.06
N ALA A 222 -10.45 -13.59 -19.82
CA ALA A 222 -9.63 -13.65 -18.61
C ALA A 222 -10.42 -13.30 -17.34
N LEU A 223 -11.39 -12.38 -17.45
CA LEU A 223 -12.23 -11.95 -16.33
C LEU A 223 -13.61 -12.61 -16.30
N LYS A 224 -13.90 -13.57 -17.19
CA LYS A 224 -15.18 -14.29 -17.19
C LYS A 224 -15.41 -14.95 -15.81
N PRO A 225 -16.52 -14.67 -15.11
CA PRO A 225 -16.84 -15.35 -13.85
C PRO A 225 -16.89 -16.86 -14.02
N THR A 226 -16.25 -17.56 -13.09
CA THR A 226 -16.26 -19.02 -13.01
C THR A 226 -17.14 -19.47 -11.84
N LEU A 227 -17.39 -20.77 -11.69
CA LEU A 227 -18.07 -21.27 -10.49
C LEU A 227 -17.30 -20.91 -9.20
N GLN A 228 -15.96 -20.92 -9.26
CA GLN A 228 -15.10 -20.53 -8.13
C GLN A 228 -15.32 -19.07 -7.74
N THR A 229 -15.54 -18.18 -8.71
CA THR A 229 -15.85 -16.76 -8.44
C THR A 229 -17.04 -16.61 -7.49
N TYR A 230 -18.07 -17.46 -7.61
CA TYR A 230 -19.29 -17.36 -6.80
C TYR A 230 -19.21 -18.14 -5.49
N ILE A 231 -18.58 -19.31 -5.49
CA ILE A 231 -18.58 -20.19 -4.32
C ILE A 231 -17.48 -19.82 -3.31
N LYS A 232 -16.29 -19.47 -3.81
CA LYS A 232 -15.10 -19.29 -2.97
C LYS A 232 -15.21 -18.21 -1.88
N PRO A 233 -15.89 -17.07 -2.12
CA PRO A 233 -16.09 -16.07 -1.06
C PRO A 233 -16.74 -16.66 0.20
N PHE A 234 -17.65 -17.64 0.06
CA PHE A 234 -18.36 -18.25 1.17
C PHE A 234 -17.57 -19.38 1.86
N LEU A 235 -16.68 -20.05 1.12
CA LEU A 235 -15.87 -21.16 1.64
C LEU A 235 -14.65 -20.70 2.46
N SER A 236 -14.19 -19.47 2.27
CA SER A 236 -13.00 -18.97 2.96
C SER A 236 -13.37 -18.23 4.24
N LYS A 237 -12.93 -18.76 5.39
CA LYS A 237 -13.16 -18.15 6.72
C LYS A 237 -12.79 -16.67 6.78
N LYS A 238 -11.71 -16.24 6.10
CA LYS A 238 -11.25 -14.84 6.09
C LYS A 238 -12.27 -13.84 5.54
N ASN A 239 -13.22 -14.32 4.72
CA ASN A 239 -14.27 -13.51 4.12
C ASN A 239 -15.55 -13.50 4.96
N TRP A 240 -15.61 -14.26 6.06
CA TRP A 240 -16.74 -14.25 6.97
C TRP A 240 -16.76 -12.96 7.77
N TRP A 241 -17.96 -12.41 7.95
CA TRP A 241 -18.14 -11.07 8.50
C TRP A 241 -17.55 -10.88 9.89
N PHE A 242 -17.68 -11.87 10.76
CA PHE A 242 -17.12 -11.82 12.10
C PHE A 242 -15.59 -11.93 12.12
N ASP A 243 -14.97 -12.63 11.15
CA ASP A 243 -13.51 -12.76 11.12
C ASP A 243 -12.86 -11.45 10.68
N TYR A 244 -13.42 -10.84 9.64
CA TYR A 244 -12.90 -9.59 9.14
C TYR A 244 -13.22 -8.43 10.10
N GLN A 245 -14.40 -8.39 10.74
CA GLN A 245 -14.70 -7.38 11.78
C GLN A 245 -13.80 -7.51 13.00
N ARG A 246 -13.45 -8.74 13.40
CA ARG A 246 -12.47 -8.96 14.48
C ARG A 246 -11.12 -8.33 14.11
N LEU A 247 -10.64 -8.53 12.88
CA LEU A 247 -9.38 -7.92 12.42
C LEU A 247 -9.44 -6.39 12.38
N ALA A 248 -10.56 -5.82 11.92
CA ALA A 248 -10.80 -4.37 11.93
C ALA A 248 -10.75 -3.79 13.36
N ARG A 249 -11.32 -4.51 14.33
CA ARG A 249 -11.26 -4.14 15.74
C ARG A 249 -9.84 -4.25 16.31
N GLU A 250 -9.14 -5.36 16.05
CA GLU A 250 -7.75 -5.57 16.51
C GLU A 250 -6.81 -4.50 15.94
N GLU A 251 -7.00 -4.10 14.67
CA GLU A 251 -6.30 -2.98 14.06
C GLU A 251 -6.58 -1.68 14.82
N THR A 252 -7.85 -1.34 15.02
CA THR A 252 -8.24 -0.09 15.69
C THR A 252 -7.67 -0.02 17.11
N GLU A 253 -7.83 -1.08 17.89
CA GLU A 253 -7.30 -1.18 19.25
C GLU A 253 -5.78 -1.03 19.30
N TYR A 254 -5.05 -1.59 18.32
CA TYR A 254 -3.62 -1.42 18.20
C TYR A 254 -3.24 0.02 17.86
N LEU A 255 -3.87 0.60 16.84
CA LEU A 255 -3.55 1.95 16.38
C LEU A 255 -3.86 2.99 17.47
N GLU A 256 -4.97 2.84 18.19
CA GLU A 256 -5.33 3.72 19.30
C GLU A 256 -4.39 3.58 20.50
N ARG A 257 -3.93 2.37 20.79
CA ARG A 257 -2.95 2.14 21.85
C ARG A 257 -1.62 2.85 21.57
N GLU A 258 -1.14 2.81 20.33
CA GLU A 258 0.17 3.37 19.98
C GLU A 258 0.15 4.88 19.66
N ALA A 259 -0.96 5.41 19.13
CA ALA A 259 -1.05 6.80 18.65
C ALA A 259 -2.14 7.65 19.29
N GLY A 260 -2.93 7.10 20.22
CA GLY A 260 -4.10 7.75 20.78
C GLY A 260 -5.32 7.63 19.86
N THR A 261 -6.43 8.27 20.25
CA THR A 261 -7.70 8.19 19.51
C THR A 261 -7.57 8.73 18.07
N PHE A 262 -8.42 8.21 17.18
CA PHE A 262 -8.58 8.75 15.83
C PHE A 262 -9.33 10.09 15.80
N ASP A 263 -10.11 10.42 16.84
CA ASP A 263 -10.86 11.67 16.97
C ASP A 263 -9.96 12.86 17.31
N ILE A 264 -8.92 13.07 16.49
CA ILE A 264 -8.08 14.26 16.54
C ILE A 264 -8.62 15.32 15.57
N GLN A 265 -8.43 16.59 15.92
CA GLN A 265 -8.80 17.69 15.05
C GLN A 265 -7.85 17.77 13.86
N VAL A 266 -8.32 17.35 12.69
CA VAL A 266 -7.62 17.53 11.42
C VAL A 266 -8.23 18.76 10.72
N PRO A 267 -7.47 19.83 10.47
CA PRO A 267 -7.96 20.98 9.73
C PRO A 267 -8.36 20.58 8.31
N HIS A 268 -9.14 21.42 7.63
CA HIS A 268 -9.43 21.19 6.22
C HIS A 268 -8.11 21.14 5.42
N VAL A 269 -7.96 20.10 4.61
CA VAL A 269 -6.77 19.86 3.79
C VAL A 269 -7.19 19.93 2.33
N ASP A 270 -6.41 20.65 1.50
CA ASP A 270 -6.61 20.61 0.05
C ASP A 270 -6.29 19.22 -0.51
N MET A 271 -7.17 18.76 -1.40
CA MET A 271 -7.05 17.50 -2.13
C MET A 271 -6.24 17.62 -3.42
N GLY A 272 -5.75 18.83 -3.74
CA GLY A 272 -4.71 19.05 -4.75
C GLY A 272 -3.37 18.45 -4.30
N ILE A 273 -2.68 17.79 -5.23
CA ILE A 273 -1.27 17.43 -5.07
C ILE A 273 -0.47 18.65 -5.55
N ALA A 274 0.33 19.25 -4.67
CA ALA A 274 1.14 20.42 -5.01
C ALA A 274 2.14 20.07 -6.13
N ASP A 275 2.42 21.02 -7.01
CA ASP A 275 3.51 20.85 -7.98
C ASP A 275 4.84 20.84 -7.20
N PRO A 276 5.66 19.77 -7.29
CA PRO A 276 6.95 19.74 -6.63
C PRO A 276 7.94 20.81 -7.14
N ASN A 277 7.63 21.54 -8.23
CA ASN A 277 8.43 22.64 -8.76
C ASN A 277 8.02 24.03 -8.26
N GLU A 278 6.88 24.16 -7.56
CA GLU A 278 6.43 25.40 -6.91
C GLU A 278 7.05 25.58 -5.51
#